data_AF-A0A951A2E4-F1
#
_entry.id   AF-A0A951A2E4-F1
#
_cell.length_a   1.000
_cell.length_b   1.000
_cell.length_c   1.000
_cell.angle_alpha   90.00
_cell.angle_beta   90.00
_cell.angle_gamma   90.00
#
_symmetry.space_group_name_H-M   'P 1'
#
loop_
_entity.id
_entity.type
_entity.pdbx_description
1 polymer ?
#
loop_
_entity_poly.entity_id
_entity_poly.type
_entity_poly.pdbx_seq_one_letter_code
_entity_poly.pdbx_strand_id
1 'polypeptide(L)'
;MQPLPGHNQGPPLDDELPEWQVGDLFVRYCWRKAHRAAWKVSRDIALYRLERAERLGLTYEEYTLDILERGHNLQPEDQERIDAIKRARDMS
;
A
#
# COMPACT_ATOMS: atom_id res chain seq x y z
N MET A 1 21.36 -4.31 13.99
CA MET A 1 20.81 -5.67 13.80
C MET A 1 20.76 -5.92 12.30
N GLN A 2 21.34 -7.01 11.78
CA GLN A 2 21.23 -7.30 10.34
C GLN A 2 19.82 -7.85 10.05
N PRO A 3 19.12 -7.34 9.02
CA PRO A 3 17.77 -7.78 8.72
C PRO A 3 17.79 -9.23 8.21
N LEU A 4 16.89 -10.05 8.76
CA LEU A 4 16.70 -11.42 8.32
C LEU A 4 16.15 -11.46 6.89
N PRO A 5 16.41 -12.54 6.11
CA PRO A 5 15.77 -12.73 4.82
C PRO A 5 14.25 -12.60 4.93
N GLY A 6 13.63 -11.75 4.10
CA GLY A 6 12.19 -11.46 4.13
C GLY A 6 11.80 -10.12 4.78
N HIS A 7 12.74 -9.37 5.37
CA HIS A 7 12.47 -8.02 5.84
C HIS A 7 12.55 -6.98 4.70
N ASN A 8 11.56 -6.09 4.63
CA ASN A 8 11.51 -4.98 3.66
C ASN A 8 12.39 -3.77 4.04
N GLN A 9 13.11 -3.84 5.17
CA GLN A 9 13.93 -2.74 5.72
C GLN A 9 13.21 -1.38 5.73
N GLY A 10 11.91 -1.38 6.01
CA GLY A 10 11.16 -0.13 6.11
C GLY A 10 11.60 0.72 7.30
N PRO A 11 11.37 2.05 7.24
CA PRO A 11 11.60 2.91 8.38
C PRO A 11 10.73 2.44 9.56
N PRO A 12 11.14 2.74 10.80
CA PRO A 12 10.30 2.54 11.98
C PRO A 12 8.92 3.19 11.79
N LEU A 13 7.88 2.53 12.31
CA LEU A 13 6.51 3.04 12.27
C LEU A 13 6.27 4.14 13.31
N ASP A 14 7.08 4.20 14.38
CA ASP A 14 7.01 5.22 15.41
C ASP A 14 7.81 6.48 15.03
N ASP A 15 7.25 7.66 15.32
CA ASP A 15 7.88 8.96 15.06
C ASP A 15 9.00 9.32 16.06
N GLU A 16 9.15 8.56 17.15
CA GLU A 16 10.23 8.75 18.13
C GLU A 16 11.53 8.09 17.66
N LEU A 17 12.31 8.86 16.89
CA LEU A 17 13.65 8.45 16.49
C LEU A 17 14.69 9.15 17.40
N PRO A 18 15.67 8.41 17.96
CA PRO A 18 16.79 9.04 18.66
C PRO A 18 17.58 9.98 17.74
N GLU A 19 17.99 11.15 18.26
CA GLU A 19 18.57 12.29 17.52
C GLU A 19 19.76 11.98 16.59
N TRP A 20 20.44 10.84 16.74
CA TRP A 20 21.71 10.53 16.08
C TRP A 20 21.64 9.39 15.05
N GLN A 21 20.45 8.94 14.65
CA GLN A 21 20.29 7.94 13.58
C GLN A 21 20.17 8.59 12.20
N VAL A 22 21.30 9.07 11.68
CA VAL A 22 21.45 9.62 10.31
C VAL A 22 21.04 8.60 9.22
N GLY A 23 21.08 7.30 9.53
CA GLY A 23 20.61 6.23 8.64
C GLY A 23 19.10 6.25 8.39
N ASP A 24 18.31 6.77 9.33
CA ASP A 24 16.85 6.64 9.25
C ASP A 24 16.19 7.70 8.35
N LEU A 25 16.77 8.91 8.28
CA LEU A 25 16.29 9.95 7.36
C LEU A 25 16.42 9.54 5.88
N PHE A 26 17.54 8.90 5.52
CA PHE A 26 17.76 8.39 4.17
C PHE A 26 16.84 7.20 3.87
N VAL A 27 16.66 6.28 4.82
CA VAL A 27 15.70 5.17 4.69
C VAL A 27 14.28 5.70 4.51
N ARG A 28 13.83 6.65 5.34
CA ARG A 28 12.51 7.31 5.21
C ARG A 28 12.36 8.06 3.88
N TYR A 29 13.42 8.70 3.38
CA TYR A 29 13.41 9.31 2.05
C TYR A 29 13.23 8.25 0.95
N CYS A 30 14.02 7.18 0.97
CA CYS A 30 13.93 6.06 0.03
C CYS A 30 12.54 5.42 0.06
N TRP A 31 11.95 5.24 1.24
CA TRP A 31 10.61 4.69 1.40
C TRP A 31 9.54 5.60 0.81
N ARG A 32 9.55 6.91 1.11
CA ARG A 32 8.63 7.87 0.50
C ARG A 32 8.77 7.91 -1.01
N LYS A 33 10.00 7.81 -1.53
CA LYS A 33 10.27 7.77 -2.97
C LYS A 33 9.72 6.49 -3.60
N ALA A 34 9.97 5.33 -2.99
CA ALA A 34 9.48 4.03 -3.45
C ALA A 34 7.95 3.97 -3.42
N HIS A 35 7.33 4.44 -2.33
CA HIS A 35 5.88 4.58 -2.21
C HIS A 35 5.32 5.43 -3.36
N ARG A 36 5.80 6.67 -3.54
CA ARG A 36 5.34 7.52 -4.66
C ARG A 36 5.52 6.85 -6.03
N ALA A 37 6.60 6.10 -6.22
CA ALA A 37 6.85 5.39 -7.47
C ALA A 37 5.86 4.24 -7.69
N ALA A 38 5.54 3.45 -6.66
CA ALA A 38 4.58 2.35 -6.74
C ALA A 38 3.15 2.83 -7.09
N TRP A 39 2.78 4.01 -6.58
CA TRP A 39 1.49 4.64 -6.86
C TRP A 39 1.44 5.40 -8.20
N LYS A 40 2.59 5.63 -8.85
CA LYS A 40 2.65 6.36 -10.12
C LYS A 40 2.26 5.46 -11.28
N VAL A 41 1.08 5.71 -11.84
CA VAL A 41 0.56 5.04 -13.04
C VAL A 41 0.12 6.04 -14.11
N SER A 42 -0.11 5.58 -15.34
CA SER A 42 -0.71 6.43 -16.37
C SER A 42 -2.15 6.80 -15.98
N ARG A 43 -2.65 7.91 -16.53
CA ARG A 43 -4.02 8.39 -16.29
C ARG A 43 -5.06 7.30 -16.57
N ASP A 44 -4.91 6.58 -17.67
CA ASP A 44 -5.90 5.58 -18.07
C ASP A 44 -5.93 4.38 -17.11
N ILE A 45 -4.78 3.97 -16.58
CA ILE A 45 -4.72 2.93 -15.54
C ILE A 45 -5.33 3.43 -14.23
N ALA A 46 -5.13 4.70 -13.86
CA ALA A 46 -5.77 5.27 -12.69
C ALA A 46 -7.30 5.29 -12.84
N LEU A 47 -7.82 5.70 -14.01
CA LEU A 47 -9.26 5.69 -14.29
C LEU A 47 -9.83 4.26 -14.30
N TYR A 48 -9.10 3.31 -14.90
CA TYR A 48 -9.48 1.89 -14.87
C TYR A 48 -9.61 1.36 -13.44
N ARG A 49 -8.61 1.62 -12.59
CA ARG A 49 -8.64 1.20 -11.18
C ARG A 49 -9.78 1.87 -10.41
N LEU A 50 -10.05 3.15 -10.68
CA LEU A 50 -11.15 3.89 -10.05
C LEU A 50 -12.52 3.28 -10.42
N GLU A 51 -12.77 3.06 -11.71
CA GLU A 51 -14.02 2.44 -12.18
C GLU A 51 -14.25 1.05 -11.56
N ARG A 52 -13.17 0.26 -11.43
CA ARG A 52 -13.23 -1.07 -10.80
C ARG A 52 -13.50 -0.97 -9.30
N ALA A 53 -12.82 -0.07 -8.61
CA ALA A 53 -13.05 0.17 -7.19
C ALA A 53 -14.52 0.55 -6.94
N GLU A 54 -15.06 1.52 -7.70
CA GLU A 54 -16.45 1.96 -7.60
C GLU A 54 -17.44 0.80 -7.80
N ARG A 55 -17.21 -0.05 -8.82
CA ARG A 55 -18.07 -1.21 -9.09
C ARG A 55 -18.12 -2.21 -7.92
N LEU A 56 -17.01 -2.35 -7.17
CA LEU A 56 -16.91 -3.26 -6.03
C LEU A 56 -17.31 -2.59 -4.69
N GLY A 57 -17.60 -1.29 -4.70
CA GLY A 57 -17.83 -0.50 -3.49
C GLY A 57 -16.58 -0.35 -2.62
N LEU A 58 -15.42 -0.30 -3.27
CA LEU A 58 -14.12 -0.03 -2.67
C LEU A 58 -13.66 1.39 -3.02
N THR A 59 -12.78 1.94 -2.20
CA THR A 59 -12.01 3.14 -2.54
C THR A 59 -10.91 2.80 -3.53
N TYR A 60 -10.43 3.80 -4.27
CA TYR A 60 -9.29 3.65 -5.16
C TYR A 60 -8.06 3.07 -4.46
N GLU A 61 -7.82 3.51 -3.21
CA GLU A 61 -6.70 3.07 -2.40
C GLU A 61 -6.81 1.60 -2.03
N GLU A 62 -7.95 1.17 -1.50
CA GLU A 62 -8.24 -0.22 -1.15
C GLU A 62 -8.05 -1.19 -2.34
N TYR A 63 -8.60 -0.83 -3.50
CA TYR A 63 -8.44 -1.63 -4.72
C TYR A 63 -6.98 -1.67 -5.20
N THR A 64 -6.30 -0.51 -5.17
CA THR A 64 -4.92 -0.40 -5.62
C THR A 64 -3.96 -1.15 -4.69
N LEU A 65 -4.19 -1.14 -3.38
CA LEU A 65 -3.39 -1.90 -2.41
C LEU A 65 -3.45 -3.40 -2.66
N ASP A 66 -4.60 -3.96 -3.04
CA ASP A 66 -4.68 -5.39 -3.36
C ASP A 66 -3.81 -5.75 -4.57
N ILE A 67 -3.77 -4.88 -5.59
CA ILE A 67 -2.87 -5.03 -6.73
C ILE A 67 -1.40 -4.91 -6.29
N LEU A 68 -1.05 -3.92 -5.47
CA LEU A 68 0.33 -3.66 -5.10
C LEU A 68 0.91 -4.72 -4.15
N GLU A 69 0.10 -5.24 -3.22
CA GLU A 69 0.54 -6.21 -2.22
C GLU A 69 0.46 -7.66 -2.71
N ARG A 70 -0.56 -7.98 -3.51
CA ARG A 70 -0.87 -9.38 -3.91
C ARG A 70 -0.79 -9.61 -5.41
N GLY A 71 -0.67 -8.56 -6.22
CA GLY A 71 -0.68 -8.66 -7.68
C GLY A 71 -2.07 -9.00 -8.24
N HIS A 72 -3.13 -8.95 -7.44
CA HIS A 72 -4.45 -9.43 -7.81
C HIS A 72 -5.37 -8.28 -8.23
N ASN A 73 -6.06 -8.45 -9.35
CA ASN A 73 -7.08 -7.50 -9.81
C ASN A 73 -8.46 -8.03 -9.41
N LEU A 74 -9.01 -7.49 -8.31
CA LEU A 74 -10.29 -7.94 -7.77
C LEU A 74 -11.40 -7.90 -8.82
N GLN A 75 -12.17 -8.99 -8.87
CA GLN A 75 -13.38 -9.16 -9.64
C GLN A 75 -14.60 -9.25 -8.71
N PRO A 76 -15.84 -9.10 -9.22
CA PRO A 76 -17.05 -9.27 -8.41
C PRO A 76 -17.14 -10.61 -7.68
N GLU A 77 -16.50 -11.66 -8.22
CA GLU A 77 -16.48 -13.00 -7.63
C GLU A 77 -15.58 -13.09 -6.38
N ASP A 78 -14.67 -12.14 -6.17
CA ASP A 78 -13.75 -12.08 -5.01
C ASP A 78 -14.44 -11.56 -3.74
N GLN A 79 -15.69 -11.98 -3.50
CA GLN A 79 -16.58 -11.40 -2.48
C GLN A 79 -15.98 -11.50 -1.07
N GLU A 80 -15.40 -12.64 -0.71
CA GLU A 80 -14.78 -12.83 0.61
C GLU A 80 -13.66 -11.81 0.87
N ARG A 81 -12.84 -11.53 -0.14
CA ARG A 81 -11.74 -10.57 -0.04
C ARG A 81 -12.26 -9.14 0.02
N ILE A 82 -13.23 -8.81 -0.82
CA ILE A 82 -13.89 -7.49 -0.82
C ILE A 82 -14.52 -7.22 0.56
N ASP A 83 -15.20 -8.18 1.14
CA ASP A 83 -15.82 -8.06 2.47
C ASP A 83 -14.78 -7.93 3.57
N ALA A 84 -13.67 -8.65 3.47
CA ALA A 84 -12.55 -8.52 4.39
C ALA A 84 -11.94 -7.10 4.34
N ILE A 85 -11.79 -6.51 3.15
CA ILE A 85 -11.31 -5.14 2.99
C ILE A 85 -12.29 -4.15 3.62
N LYS A 86 -13.59 -4.25 3.29
CA LYS A 86 -14.62 -3.37 3.85
C LYS A 86 -14.68 -3.45 5.39
N ARG A 87 -14.57 -4.65 5.95
CA ARG A 87 -14.55 -4.85 7.41
C ARG A 87 -13.32 -4.22 8.05
N ALA A 88 -12.15 -4.27 7.41
CA ALA A 88 -10.94 -3.63 7.92
C ALA A 88 -11.07 -2.10 7.96
N ARG A 89 -11.76 -1.51 6.98
CA ARG A 89 -12.06 -0.08 6.95
C ARG A 89 -12.94 0.34 8.13
N ASP A 90 -13.99 -0.42 8.44
CA ASP A 90 -14.90 -0.08 9.54
C ASP A 90 -14.25 -0.19 10.93
N MET A 91 -13.09 -0.84 11.01
CA MET A 91 -12.29 -1.02 12.23
C MET A 91 -11.18 0.01 12.40
N SER A 92 -10.91 0.83 11.36
CA SER A 92 -9.88 1.88 11.36
C SER A 92 -10.45 3.24 11.73
#